data_AF-A0A0F9KJ67-F1
#
_entry.id   AF-A0A0F9KJ67-F1
#
_cell.length_a   1.000
_cell.length_b   1.000
_cell.length_c   1.000
_cell.angle_alpha   90.00
_cell.angle_beta   90.00
_cell.angle_gamma   90.00
#
_symmetry.space_group_name_H-M   'P 1'
#
loop_
_entity.id
_entity.type
_entity.pdbx_description
1 polymer ?
#
loop_
_entity_poly.entity_id
_entity_poly.type
_entity_poly.pdbx_seq_one_letter_code
_entity_poly.pdbx_strand_id
1 'polypeptide(L)' 'IGIITTPAKAAQKVANRLIEGGVEGILNFAPTRISVPEGVKLKSVDLSIELEGLSYFLGEKKEY' A
#
# COMPACT_ATOMS: atom_id res chain seq x y z
N ILE A 1 6.70 12.17 1.56
CA ILE A 1 6.12 10.80 1.50
C ILE A 1 4.61 10.92 1.56
N GLY A 2 3.86 10.17 0.75
CA GLY A 2 2.39 10.15 0.73
C GLY A 2 1.84 8.74 0.93
N ILE A 3 0.65 8.64 1.53
CA ILE A 3 -0.02 7.36 1.78
C ILE A 3 -1.39 7.38 1.10
N ILE A 4 -1.69 6.33 0.33
CA ILE A 4 -2.98 6.18 -0.36
C ILE A 4 -3.79 5.09 0.33
N THR A 5 -4.91 5.50 0.91
CA THR A 5 -5.90 4.64 1.60
C THR A 5 -7.30 4.79 1.00
N THR A 6 -7.39 5.27 -0.25
CA THR A 6 -8.65 5.49 -0.94
C THR A 6 -9.19 4.23 -1.62
N PRO A 7 -10.47 4.20 -2.02
CA PRO A 7 -10.98 3.16 -2.92
C PRO A 7 -10.16 3.07 -4.22
N ALA A 8 -10.10 1.87 -4.82
CA ALA A 8 -9.33 1.60 -6.03
C ALA A 8 -9.55 2.63 -7.14
N LYS A 9 -10.81 2.99 -7.42
CA LYS A 9 -11.19 3.95 -8.45
C LYS A 9 -10.57 5.35 -8.30
N ALA A 10 -10.14 5.72 -7.10
CA ALA A 10 -9.57 7.03 -6.79
C ALA A 10 -8.03 7.00 -6.66
N ALA A 11 -7.43 5.81 -6.52
CA ALA A 11 -6.03 5.67 -6.13
C ALA A 11 -5.07 6.37 -7.10
N GLN A 12 -5.23 6.16 -8.41
CA GLN A 12 -4.37 6.80 -9.41
C GLN A 12 -4.48 8.33 -9.39
N LYS A 13 -5.71 8.87 -9.24
CA LYS A 13 -5.93 10.32 -9.17
C LYS A 13 -5.24 10.92 -7.95
N VAL A 14 -5.26 10.23 -6.81
CA VAL A 14 -4.54 10.68 -5.60
C VAL A 14 -3.04 10.59 -5.81
N ALA A 15 -2.54 9.50 -6.40
CA ALA A 15 -1.12 9.36 -6.72
C ALA A 15 -0.60 10.53 -7.56
N ASN A 16 -1.33 10.90 -8.62
CA ASN A 16 -0.97 12.03 -9.48
C ASN A 16 -0.87 13.33 -8.68
N ARG A 17 -1.85 13.62 -7.81
CA ARG A 17 -1.85 14.82 -6.96
C ARG A 17 -0.70 14.86 -5.96
N LEU A 18 -0.33 13.70 -5.41
CA LEU A 18 0.82 13.59 -4.52
C LEU A 18 2.11 13.90 -5.28
N ILE A 19 2.27 13.35 -6.48
CA ILE A 19 3.43 13.57 -7.36
C ILE A 19 3.53 15.04 -7.77
N GLU A 20 2.42 15.66 -8.20
CA GLU A 20 2.33 17.10 -8.50
C GLU A 20 2.72 17.97 -7.30
N GLY A 21 2.42 17.50 -6.07
CA GLY A 21 2.83 18.13 -4.82
C GLY A 21 4.30 17.89 -4.42
N GLY A 22 5.11 17.22 -5.25
CA GLY A 22 6.51 16.95 -4.98
C GLY A 22 6.77 15.71 -4.11
N VAL A 23 5.81 14.80 -3.97
CA VAL A 23 6.02 13.56 -3.22
C VAL A 23 6.86 12.58 -4.05
N GLU A 24 8.03 12.24 -3.52
CA GLU A 24 8.97 11.29 -4.14
C GLU A 24 8.77 9.83 -3.69
N GLY A 25 7.87 9.59 -2.73
CA GLY A 25 7.63 8.25 -2.17
C GLY A 25 6.18 8.03 -1.77
N ILE A 26 5.57 6.96 -2.27
CA ILE A 26 4.15 6.62 -2.08
C ILE A 26 4.02 5.22 -1.49
N LEU A 27 3.24 5.11 -0.42
CA LEU A 27 2.77 3.85 0.16
C LEU A 27 1.30 3.63 -0.22
N ASN A 28 1.02 2.60 -1.01
CA ASN A 28 -0.29 2.32 -1.57
C ASN A 28 -0.96 1.14 -0.84
N PHE A 29 -2.02 1.42 -0.10
CA PHE A 29 -2.90 0.43 0.51
C PHE A 29 -4.20 0.22 -0.28
N ALA A 30 -4.41 0.97 -1.36
CA ALA A 30 -5.57 0.75 -2.20
C ALA A 30 -5.44 -0.61 -2.90
N PRO A 31 -6.54 -1.37 -3.07
CA PRO A 31 -6.53 -2.70 -3.68
C PRO A 31 -6.46 -2.59 -5.22
N THR A 32 -5.47 -1.85 -5.72
CA THR A 32 -5.24 -1.65 -7.14
C THR A 32 -3.79 -1.24 -7.38
N ARG A 33 -3.29 -1.54 -8.57
CA ARG A 33 -2.00 -1.05 -9.02
C ARG A 33 -2.13 0.41 -9.43
N ILE A 34 -1.11 1.19 -9.12
CA ILE A 34 -0.99 2.57 -9.57
C ILE A 34 0.33 2.74 -10.33
N SER A 35 0.33 3.60 -11.33
CA SER A 35 1.50 3.96 -12.11
C SER A 35 2.12 5.24 -11.56
N VAL A 36 3.44 5.25 -11.46
CA VAL A 36 4.24 6.40 -11.04
C VAL A 36 5.39 6.60 -12.03
N PRO A 37 5.87 7.83 -12.26
CA PRO A 37 7.01 8.09 -13.12
C PRO A 37 8.32 7.57 -12.50
N GLU A 38 9.35 7.46 -13.34
CA GLU A 38 10.72 7.18 -12.88
C GLU A 38 11.16 8.23 -11.85
N GLY A 39 11.81 7.78 -10.77
CA GLY A 39 12.21 8.65 -9.64
C GLY A 39 11.24 8.63 -8.46
N VAL A 40 9.96 8.29 -8.65
CA VAL A 40 9.01 8.12 -7.54
C VAL A 40 9.05 6.69 -7.02
N LYS A 41 9.35 6.52 -5.73
CA LYS A 41 9.34 5.21 -5.07
C LYS A 41 7.90 4.81 -4.74
N LEU A 42 7.46 3.66 -5.22
CA LEU A 42 6.15 3.09 -4.92
C LEU A 42 6.32 1.79 -4.12
N LYS A 43 5.65 1.70 -2.97
CA LYS A 43 5.45 0.45 -2.23
C LYS A 43 3.96 0.18 -2.11
N SER A 44 3.50 -0.96 -2.62
CA SER A 44 2.13 -1.43 -2.42
C SER A 44 2.08 -2.38 -1.22
N VAL A 45 1.06 -2.25 -0.40
CA VAL A 45 0.81 -3.10 0.77
C VAL A 45 -0.45 -3.90 0.53
N ASP A 46 -0.32 -5.23 0.59
CA ASP A 46 -1.46 -6.13 0.59
C ASP A 46 -1.78 -6.53 2.03
N LEU A 47 -2.78 -5.87 2.61
CA LEU A 47 -3.20 -6.14 3.98
C LEU A 47 -3.70 -7.58 4.18
N SER A 48 -4.16 -8.24 3.13
CA SER A 48 -4.66 -9.62 3.22
C SER A 48 -3.51 -10.56 3.56
N ILE A 49 -2.36 -10.38 2.92
CA ILE A 49 -1.14 -11.17 3.18
C ILE A 49 -0.60 -10.88 4.58
N GLU A 50 -0.57 -9.62 4.99
CA GLU A 50 -0.10 -9.25 6.34
C GLU A 50 -1.00 -9.84 7.44
N LEU A 51 -2.33 -9.82 7.24
CA LEU A 51 -3.29 -10.42 8.16
C LEU A 51 -3.24 -11.95 8.15
N GLU A 52 -3.02 -12.57 6.99
CA GLU A 52 -2.80 -14.02 6.88
C GLU A 52 -1.57 -14.45 7.67
N GLY A 53 -0.46 -13.73 7.53
CA GLY A 53 0.76 -13.97 8.32
C GLY A 53 0.52 -13.82 9.83
N LEU A 54 -0.23 -12.80 10.24
CA LEU A 54 -0.62 -12.62 11.64
C LEU A 54 -1.52 -13.77 12.13
N SER A 55 -2.49 -14.21 11.32
CA SER A 55 -3.37 -15.33 11.66
C SER A 55 -2.60 -16.64 11.80
N TYR A 56 -1.63 -16.91 10.92
CA TYR A 56 -0.74 -18.06 11.02
C TYR A 56 0.04 -18.05 12.34
N PHE A 57 0.68 -16.91 12.66
CA PHE A 57 1.46 -16.75 13.88
C PHE A 57 0.62 -16.96 15.16
N LEU A 58 -0.62 -16.46 15.18
CA LEU A 58 -1.53 -16.64 16.30
C LEU A 58 -2.07 -18.08 16.41
N GLY A 59 -2.15 -18.81 15.29
CA GLY A 59 -2.54 -20.22 15.22
C GLY A 59 -1.46 -21.18 15.74
N GLU A 60 -0.18 -20.82 15.65
CA GLU A 60 0.95 -21.59 16.19
C GLU A 60 1.16 -21.40 17.71
N LYS A 61 0.09 -21.30 18.50
CA LYS A 61 0.20 -21.51 19.95
C LYS A 61 0.61 -22.96 20.19
N LYS A 62 1.92 -23.20 20.33
CA LYS A 62 2.45 -24.43 20.91
C LYS A 62 1.85 -24.60 22.30
N GLU A 63 1.08 -25.68 22.48
CA GLU A 63 0.74 -26.22 23.78
C GLU A 63 2.06 -26.50 24.53
N TYR A 64 2.21 -25.88 25.70
CA TYR A 64 3.29 -26.14 26.65
C TYR A 64 2.85 -27.18 27.67
#